data_AF-A0A1Y2T767-F1
#
_entry.id   AF-A0A1Y2T767-F1
#
_cell.length_a   1.000
_cell.length_b   1.000
_cell.length_c   1.000
_cell.angle_alpha   90.00
_cell.angle_beta   90.00
_cell.angle_gamma   90.00
#
_symmetry.space_group_name_H-M   'P 1'
#
loop_
_entity.id
_entity.type
_entity.pdbx_description
1 polymer ?
#
loop_
_entity_poly.entity_id
_entity_poly.type
_entity_poly.pdbx_seq_one_letter_code
_entity_poly.pdbx_strand_id
1 'polypeptide(L)'
;MAKRYTDDEVIVTHDGLRFEAIHTDSPLEILWYAEIHKPDVIGIDEAQFYDLSLVDTVQELANRGHYVIAAGLSQTSEGKPFGCMPQLLALADSITSVYGVCVVCGEPATKPFALTAKTEDVVVGGGEKYEARCRKCWLEGRRARGEQC
;
A
#
# COMPACT_ATOMS: atom_id res chain seq x y z
N MET A 1 -11.74 11.83 2.71
CA MET A 1 -10.35 11.37 2.53
C MET A 1 -9.73 12.17 1.38
N ALA A 2 -8.47 12.59 1.47
CA ALA A 2 -7.89 13.55 0.52
C ALA A 2 -7.52 12.88 -0.83
N LYS A 3 -8.23 13.27 -1.89
CA LYS A 3 -8.00 12.94 -3.30
C LYS A 3 -6.54 13.19 -3.67
N ARG A 4 -5.80 12.13 -4.01
CA ARG A 4 -4.36 12.23 -4.33
C ARG A 4 -4.08 12.33 -5.82
N TYR A 5 -5.01 11.94 -6.68
CA TYR A 5 -4.98 12.17 -8.12
C TYR A 5 -6.42 12.26 -8.63
N THR A 6 -6.78 13.44 -9.19
CA THR A 6 -7.85 13.77 -10.17
C THR A 6 -9.24 13.12 -10.10
N ASP A 7 -10.27 13.85 -10.56
CA ASP A 7 -11.66 13.41 -10.75
C ASP A 7 -11.86 12.29 -11.80
N ASP A 8 -10.79 11.64 -12.26
CA ASP A 8 -10.83 10.65 -13.33
C ASP A 8 -10.45 9.27 -12.79
N GLU A 9 -11.29 8.28 -13.11
CA GLU A 9 -11.22 6.85 -12.80
C GLU A 9 -9.90 6.19 -13.28
N VAL A 10 -8.76 6.57 -12.70
CA VAL A 10 -7.43 6.15 -13.18
C VAL A 10 -6.45 5.91 -12.03
N ILE A 11 -5.80 4.73 -12.00
CA ILE A 11 -4.60 4.46 -11.19
C ILE A 11 -3.37 4.96 -11.96
N VAL A 12 -2.53 5.75 -11.29
CA VAL A 12 -1.28 6.29 -11.84
C VAL A 12 -0.10 5.73 -11.06
N THR A 13 0.76 4.99 -11.75
CA THR A 13 2.02 4.50 -11.16
C THR A 13 3.05 5.62 -11.07
N HIS A 14 4.07 5.44 -10.22
CA HIS A 14 5.20 6.38 -10.12
C HIS A 14 5.94 6.56 -11.45
N ASP A 15 5.90 5.57 -12.35
CA ASP A 15 6.55 5.61 -13.67
C ASP A 15 5.65 6.18 -14.78
N GLY A 16 4.48 6.72 -14.41
CA GLY A 16 3.57 7.44 -15.31
C GLY A 16 2.60 6.56 -16.10
N LEU A 17 2.58 5.24 -15.88
CA LEU A 17 1.55 4.37 -16.45
C LEU A 17 0.18 4.69 -15.83
N ARG A 18 -0.86 4.66 -16.68
CA ARG A 18 -2.25 4.95 -16.33
C ARG A 18 -3.11 3.75 -16.66
N PHE A 19 -3.90 3.29 -15.69
CA PHE A 19 -4.88 2.23 -15.85
C PHE A 19 -6.24 2.75 -15.46
N GLU A 20 -7.28 2.45 -16.23
CA GLU A 20 -8.67 2.71 -15.79
C GLU A 20 -8.91 1.99 -14.47
N ALA A 21 -9.45 2.72 -13.49
CA ALA A 21 -9.61 2.24 -12.14
C ALA A 21 -10.85 2.83 -11.48
N ILE A 22 -11.59 1.97 -10.80
CA ILE A 22 -12.78 2.36 -10.06
C ILE A 22 -12.35 2.68 -8.63
N HIS A 23 -12.60 3.90 -8.18
CA HIS A 23 -12.44 4.25 -6.77
C HIS A 23 -13.60 3.65 -5.98
N THR A 24 -13.28 2.87 -4.94
CA THR A 24 -14.28 2.28 -4.04
C THR A 24 -14.07 2.76 -2.62
N ASP A 25 -15.15 3.16 -1.94
CA ASP A 25 -15.09 3.58 -0.54
C ASP A 25 -15.18 2.39 0.43
N SER A 26 -15.67 1.24 -0.05
CA SER A 26 -15.82 0.02 0.73
C SER A 26 -15.41 -1.23 -0.05
N PRO A 27 -14.78 -2.24 0.59
CA PRO A 27 -14.51 -3.53 -0.05
C PRO A 27 -15.76 -4.23 -0.60
N LEU A 28 -16.94 -3.97 -0.03
CA LEU A 28 -18.20 -4.54 -0.53
C LEU A 28 -18.53 -4.10 -1.96
N GLU A 29 -18.11 -2.91 -2.37
CA GLU A 29 -18.30 -2.44 -3.74
C GLU A 29 -17.51 -3.30 -4.74
N ILE A 30 -16.30 -3.74 -4.35
CA ILE A 30 -15.44 -4.60 -5.18
C ILE A 30 -16.16 -5.94 -5.45
N LEU A 31 -16.76 -6.55 -4.41
CA LEU A 31 -17.57 -7.76 -4.57
C LEU A 31 -18.75 -7.54 -5.52
N TRP A 32 -19.41 -6.39 -5.42
CA TRP A 32 -20.56 -6.07 -6.25
C TRP A 32 -20.19 -5.88 -7.72
N TYR A 33 -19.10 -5.16 -8.00
CA TYR A 33 -18.56 -5.03 -9.35
C TYR A 33 -18.14 -6.39 -9.93
N ALA A 34 -17.49 -7.24 -9.13
CA ALA A 34 -17.09 -8.57 -9.58
C ALA A 34 -18.30 -9.46 -9.92
N GLU A 35 -19.39 -9.39 -9.15
CA GLU A 35 -20.62 -10.14 -9.43
C GLU A 35 -21.26 -9.72 -10.76
N ILE A 36 -21.31 -8.42 -11.03
CA ILE A 36 -21.95 -7.86 -12.24
C ILE A 36 -21.11 -8.12 -13.48
N HIS A 37 -19.80 -7.88 -13.40
CA HIS A 37 -18.91 -7.90 -14.57
C HIS A 37 -18.16 -9.20 -14.77
N LYS A 38 -18.06 -10.04 -13.74
CA LYS A 38 -17.39 -11.35 -13.75
C LYS A 38 -15.98 -11.30 -14.37
N PRO A 39 -15.09 -10.41 -13.88
CA PRO A 39 -13.73 -10.29 -14.43
C PRO A 39 -12.89 -11.53 -14.10
N ASP A 40 -11.96 -11.93 -14.97
CA ASP A 40 -11.01 -13.00 -14.64
C ASP A 40 -9.96 -12.53 -13.61
N VAL A 41 -9.59 -11.25 -13.66
CA VAL A 41 -8.52 -10.65 -12.85
C VAL A 41 -9.02 -9.38 -12.15
N ILE A 42 -8.68 -9.22 -10.88
CA ILE A 42 -9.03 -8.05 -10.07
C ILE A 42 -7.75 -7.46 -9.46
N GLY A 43 -7.42 -6.22 -9.83
CA GLY A 43 -6.31 -5.47 -9.24
C GLY A 43 -6.81 -4.51 -8.16
N ILE A 44 -6.16 -4.51 -6.99
CA ILE A 44 -6.47 -3.64 -5.85
C ILE A 44 -5.18 -2.92 -5.49
N ASP A 45 -5.11 -1.62 -5.78
CA ASP A 45 -3.96 -0.79 -5.40
C ASP A 45 -4.18 -0.08 -4.07
N GLU A 46 -3.09 0.28 -3.40
CA GLU A 46 -3.09 0.99 -2.13
C GLU A 46 -3.92 0.30 -1.02
N ALA A 47 -3.91 -1.04 -1.02
CA ALA A 47 -4.77 -1.89 -0.19
C ALA A 47 -4.68 -1.60 1.32
N GLN A 48 -3.53 -1.08 1.79
CA GLN A 48 -3.33 -0.73 3.20
C GLN A 48 -4.28 0.35 3.74
N PHE A 49 -4.97 1.09 2.86
CA PHE A 49 -5.96 2.09 3.28
C PHE A 49 -7.35 1.52 3.55
N TYR A 50 -7.62 0.27 3.14
CA TYR A 50 -8.84 -0.41 3.52
C TYR A 50 -8.74 -0.98 4.94
N ASP A 51 -9.91 -1.13 5.57
CA ASP A 51 -10.02 -1.84 6.83
C ASP A 51 -9.89 -3.37 6.65
N LEU A 52 -10.05 -4.11 7.75
CA LEU A 52 -9.89 -5.56 7.75
C LEU A 52 -10.96 -6.30 6.91
N SER A 53 -12.08 -5.68 6.56
CA SER A 53 -13.11 -6.32 5.72
C SER A 53 -12.63 -6.58 4.30
N LEU A 54 -11.55 -5.92 3.86
CA LEU A 54 -10.91 -6.24 2.59
C LEU A 54 -10.37 -7.67 2.56
N VAL A 55 -9.91 -8.19 3.71
CA VAL A 55 -9.37 -9.55 3.80
C VAL A 55 -10.43 -10.58 3.43
N ASP A 56 -11.63 -10.45 4.02
CA ASP A 56 -12.75 -11.35 3.75
C ASP A 56 -13.22 -11.22 2.30
N THR A 57 -13.23 -9.99 1.77
CA THR A 57 -13.56 -9.71 0.37
C THR A 57 -12.60 -10.40 -0.60
N VAL A 58 -11.29 -10.27 -0.38
CA VAL A 58 -10.27 -10.90 -1.24
C VAL A 58 -10.38 -12.42 -1.20
N GLN A 59 -10.57 -13.00 -0.01
CA GLN A 59 -10.75 -14.44 0.15
C GLN A 59 -12.00 -14.94 -0.59
N GLU A 60 -13.12 -14.22 -0.48
CA GLU A 60 -14.35 -14.58 -1.19
C GLU A 60 -14.19 -14.50 -2.71
N LEU A 61 -13.55 -13.45 -3.22
CA LEU A 61 -13.27 -13.31 -4.65
C LEU A 61 -12.37 -14.45 -5.17
N ALA A 62 -11.30 -14.78 -4.43
CA ALA A 62 -10.42 -15.89 -4.78
C ALA A 62 -11.17 -17.24 -4.78
N ASN A 63 -12.01 -17.49 -3.78
CA ASN A 63 -12.86 -18.69 -3.71
C ASN A 63 -13.86 -18.80 -4.87
N ARG A 64 -14.29 -17.67 -5.42
CA ARG A 64 -15.15 -17.60 -6.62
C ARG A 64 -14.38 -17.81 -7.94
N GLY A 65 -13.07 -17.99 -7.87
CA GLY A 65 -12.21 -18.26 -9.02
C GLY A 65 -11.61 -17.02 -9.68
N HIS A 66 -11.73 -15.84 -9.06
CA HIS A 66 -11.07 -14.63 -9.56
C HIS A 66 -9.57 -14.64 -9.21
N TYR A 67 -8.72 -14.18 -10.12
CA TYR A 67 -7.31 -13.93 -9.83
C TYR A 67 -7.14 -12.53 -9.21
N VAL A 68 -6.93 -12.46 -7.90
CA VAL A 68 -6.86 -11.19 -7.17
C VAL A 68 -5.41 -10.78 -6.92
N ILE A 69 -5.05 -9.57 -7.33
CA ILE A 69 -3.74 -8.97 -7.10
C ILE A 69 -3.93 -7.75 -6.19
N ALA A 70 -3.48 -7.86 -4.94
CA ALA A 70 -3.48 -6.74 -4.00
C ALA A 70 -2.07 -6.14 -3.86
N ALA A 71 -1.94 -4.84 -4.10
CA ALA A 71 -0.72 -4.07 -3.93
C ALA A 71 -0.89 -3.07 -2.79
N GLY A 72 0.18 -2.87 -2.00
CA GLY A 72 0.15 -1.92 -0.90
C GLY A 72 1.40 -1.91 -0.05
N LEU A 73 1.51 -0.89 0.80
CA LEU A 73 2.59 -0.75 1.77
C LEU A 73 2.38 -1.72 2.94
N SER A 74 3.31 -2.64 3.17
CA SER A 74 3.22 -3.60 4.29
C SER A 74 3.46 -2.97 5.67
N GLN A 75 4.03 -1.77 5.71
CA GLN A 75 4.44 -1.10 6.94
C GLN A 75 4.39 0.42 6.84
N THR A 76 4.09 1.07 7.96
CA THR A 76 4.08 2.52 8.11
C THR A 76 5.51 3.07 8.22
N SER A 77 5.66 4.40 8.17
CA SER A 77 6.95 5.07 8.39
C SER A 77 7.53 4.85 9.79
N GLU A 78 6.69 4.50 10.76
CA GLU A 78 7.09 4.10 12.12
C GLU A 78 7.55 2.64 12.19
N GLY A 79 7.47 1.90 11.10
CA GLY A 79 7.86 0.49 11.03
C GLY A 79 6.81 -0.46 11.62
N LYS A 80 5.58 0.01 11.85
CA LYS A 80 4.45 -0.82 12.28
C LYS A 80 3.77 -1.47 11.07
N PRO A 81 3.13 -2.64 11.23
CA PRO A 81 2.29 -3.20 10.17
C PRO A 81 1.20 -2.21 9.75
N PHE A 82 0.84 -2.16 8.46
CA PHE A 82 -0.07 -1.15 7.93
C PHE A 82 -1.39 -1.76 7.46
N GLY A 83 -2.48 -1.37 8.13
CA GLY A 83 -3.85 -1.69 7.70
C GLY A 83 -4.10 -3.20 7.69
N CYS A 84 -4.78 -3.67 6.65
CA CYS A 84 -5.08 -5.08 6.42
C CYS A 84 -3.94 -5.88 5.76
N MET A 85 -2.85 -5.22 5.35
CA MET A 85 -1.74 -5.88 4.65
C MET A 85 -1.14 -7.09 5.39
N PRO A 86 -0.97 -7.08 6.73
CA PRO A 86 -0.40 -8.25 7.42
C PRO A 86 -1.24 -9.51 7.25
N GLN A 87 -2.57 -9.38 7.29
CA GLN A 87 -3.51 -10.47 7.10
C GLN A 87 -3.52 -10.93 5.64
N LEU A 88 -3.55 -9.99 4.69
CA LEU A 88 -3.47 -10.32 3.26
C LEU A 88 -2.18 -11.09 2.94
N LEU A 89 -1.03 -10.62 3.45
CA LEU A 89 0.25 -11.30 3.26
C LEU A 89 0.28 -12.69 3.89
N ALA A 90 -0.38 -12.90 5.04
CA ALA A 90 -0.42 -14.20 5.68
C ALA A 90 -1.28 -15.24 4.94
N LEU A 91 -2.29 -14.78 4.19
CA LEU A 91 -3.26 -15.62 3.50
C LEU A 91 -2.99 -15.79 2.00
N ALA A 92 -2.22 -14.89 1.39
CA ALA A 92 -1.97 -14.90 -0.04
C ALA A 92 -1.24 -16.17 -0.52
N ASP A 93 -1.68 -16.72 -1.65
CA ASP A 93 -1.03 -17.86 -2.31
C ASP A 93 0.39 -17.52 -2.81
N SER A 94 0.64 -16.24 -3.13
CA SER A 94 1.95 -15.75 -3.55
C SER A 94 2.19 -14.33 -3.05
N ILE A 95 3.45 -14.04 -2.72
CA ILE A 95 3.87 -12.74 -2.19
C ILE A 95 5.10 -12.28 -2.97
N THR A 96 5.03 -11.07 -3.52
CA THR A 96 6.20 -10.39 -4.10
C THR A 96 6.53 -9.17 -3.26
N SER A 97 7.74 -9.12 -2.72
CA SER A 97 8.25 -7.94 -2.02
C SER A 97 9.11 -7.10 -2.97
N VAL A 98 8.74 -5.83 -3.12
CA VAL A 98 9.50 -4.86 -3.91
C VAL A 98 10.36 -4.00 -2.97
N TYR A 99 11.61 -3.78 -3.36
CA TYR A 99 12.57 -2.99 -2.60
C TYR A 99 12.88 -1.69 -3.34
N GLY A 100 13.00 -0.60 -2.59
CA GLY A 100 13.55 0.66 -3.11
C GLY A 100 15.08 0.66 -3.07
N VAL A 101 15.67 1.80 -3.37
CA VAL A 101 17.11 2.06 -3.17
C VAL A 101 17.27 3.02 -1.98
N CYS A 102 18.15 2.69 -1.05
CA CYS A 102 18.36 3.54 0.12
C CYS A 102 19.04 4.85 -0.28
N VAL A 103 18.38 5.97 -0.05
CA VAL A 103 18.91 7.30 -0.40
C VAL A 103 20.17 7.70 0.38
N VAL A 104 20.46 7.02 1.49
CA VAL A 104 21.61 7.30 2.35
C VAL A 104 22.85 6.49 1.94
N CYS A 105 22.67 5.20 1.62
CA CYS A 105 23.80 4.28 1.44
C CYS A 105 23.74 3.43 0.17
N GLY A 106 22.71 3.56 -0.67
CA GLY A 106 22.56 2.82 -1.94
C GLY A 106 22.09 1.36 -1.82
N GLU A 107 22.07 0.78 -0.62
CA GLU A 107 21.61 -0.59 -0.37
C GLU A 107 20.09 -0.76 -0.58
N PRO A 108 19.57 -1.99 -0.77
CA PRO A 108 18.14 -2.24 -0.85
C PRO A 108 17.36 -1.64 0.33
N ALA A 109 16.36 -0.81 0.01
CA ALA A 109 15.52 -0.13 0.98
C ALA A 109 14.24 -0.91 1.25
N THR A 110 13.93 -1.04 2.53
CA THR A 110 12.74 -1.73 3.05
C THR A 110 11.90 -0.85 3.95
N LYS A 111 12.36 0.37 4.27
CA LYS A 111 11.74 1.24 5.27
C LYS A 111 11.37 2.57 4.66
N PRO A 112 10.08 2.95 4.61
CA PRO A 112 9.72 4.32 4.36
C PRO A 112 10.13 5.16 5.57
N PHE A 113 10.76 6.29 5.33
CA PHE A 113 11.20 7.23 6.35
C PHE A 113 10.54 8.58 6.10
N ALA A 114 9.73 9.07 7.04
CA ALA A 114 9.08 10.36 6.92
C ALA A 114 10.12 11.50 7.05
N LEU A 115 10.05 12.52 6.20
CA LEU A 115 10.99 13.65 6.25
C LEU A 115 10.66 14.66 7.36
N THR A 116 9.40 14.76 7.75
CA THR A 116 8.94 15.56 8.87
C THR A 116 8.70 14.69 10.11
N ALA A 117 9.00 15.22 11.30
CA ALA A 117 8.65 14.59 12.56
C ALA A 117 7.18 14.89 12.87
N LYS A 118 6.39 13.85 13.14
CA LYS A 118 4.95 13.90 13.48
C LYS A 118 4.04 14.56 12.44
N THR A 119 3.13 13.74 11.93
CA THR A 119 1.75 14.13 11.63
C THR A 119 0.86 12.99 12.11
N GLU A 120 -0.21 13.32 12.83
CA GLU A 120 -1.21 12.34 13.31
C GLU A 120 -1.98 11.70 12.15
N ASP A 121 -1.93 12.30 10.97
CA ASP A 121 -2.52 11.79 9.75
C ASP A 121 -1.55 10.93 8.95
N VAL A 122 -2.07 9.86 8.34
CA VAL A 122 -1.39 9.19 7.24
C VAL A 122 -1.26 10.21 6.11
N VAL A 123 -0.06 10.78 5.94
CA VAL A 123 0.12 11.83 4.95
C VAL A 123 0.22 11.22 3.58
N VAL A 124 -0.84 11.48 2.85
CA VAL A 124 -0.97 11.21 1.44
C VAL A 124 -0.03 12.25 0.69
N GLY A 125 1.26 11.96 0.46
CA GLY A 125 2.15 12.60 -0.55
C GLY A 125 3.33 11.73 -1.07
N GLY A 126 4.04 12.19 -2.12
CA GLY A 126 5.16 11.48 -2.80
C GLY A 126 6.54 11.70 -2.15
N GLY A 127 7.61 11.65 -2.96
CA GLY A 127 9.02 11.70 -2.51
C GLY A 127 9.44 12.94 -1.71
N GLU A 128 8.65 14.02 -1.75
CA GLU A 128 8.87 15.22 -0.95
C GLU A 128 8.57 15.03 0.56
N LYS A 129 7.86 13.95 0.91
CA LYS A 129 7.45 13.64 2.29
C LYS A 129 8.10 12.38 2.84
N TYR A 130 8.55 11.48 1.97
CA TYR A 130 9.08 10.18 2.36
C TYR A 130 10.31 9.80 1.54
N GLU A 131 11.29 9.19 2.21
CA GLU A 131 12.47 8.59 1.59
C GLU A 131 12.49 7.07 1.83
N ALA A 132 12.97 6.33 0.83
CA ALA A 132 13.26 4.90 1.00
C ALA A 132 14.61 4.73 1.70
N ARG A 133 14.63 4.00 2.82
CA ARG A 133 15.85 3.70 3.59
C ARG A 133 16.02 2.20 3.85
N CYS A 134 17.27 1.75 3.94
CA CYS A 134 17.59 0.45 4.50
C CYS A 134 17.34 0.46 6.02
N ARG A 135 17.24 -0.71 6.64
CA ARG A 135 16.96 -0.84 8.08
C ARG A 135 17.95 -0.06 8.96
N LYS A 136 19.24 -0.11 8.62
CA LYS A 136 20.30 0.59 9.37
C LYS A 136 20.10 2.11 9.34
N CYS A 137 20.03 2.70 8.15
CA CYS A 137 19.87 4.15 7.99
C CYS A 137 18.51 4.66 8.50
N TRP A 138 17.48 3.81 8.52
CA TRP A 138 16.20 4.12 9.15
C TRP A 138 16.33 4.22 10.68
N LEU A 139 16.97 3.23 11.34
CA LEU A 139 17.21 3.27 12.79
C LEU A 139 18.09 4.45 13.20
N GLU A 140 19.16 4.72 12.45
CA GLU A 140 20.04 5.87 12.67
C GLU A 140 19.28 7.20 12.55
N GLY A 141 18.46 7.34 11.50
CA GLY A 141 17.62 8.52 11.30
C GLY A 141 16.61 8.75 12.43
N ARG A 142 15.98 7.69 12.94
CA ARG A 142 15.04 7.79 14.07
C ARG A 142 15.73 8.12 15.39
N ARG A 143 16.90 7.51 15.67
CA ARG A 143 17.73 7.85 16.84
C ARG A 143 18.16 9.31 16.83
N ALA A 144 18.56 9.83 15.67
CA ALA A 144 18.93 11.24 15.52
C ALA A 144 17.76 12.21 15.82
N ARG A 145 16.51 11.75 15.69
CA ARG A 145 15.29 12.50 16.04
C ARG A 145 14.77 12.25 17.46
N GLY A 146 15.46 11.42 18.25
CA GLY A 146 14.99 11.05 19.59
C GLY A 146 13.75 10.16 19.60
N GLU A 147 13.42 9.52 18.48
CA GLU A 147 12.27 8.61 18.38
C GLU A 147 12.65 7.22 18.88
N GLN A 148 11.85 6.64 19.79
CA GLN A 148 12.02 5.26 20.21
C GLN A 148 11.64 4.29 19.08
N CYS A 149 12.52 3.31 18.83
CA CYS A 149 12.28 2.19 17.92
C CYS A 149 11.72 0.99 18.67
#